data_AF-A0A380DW13-F1
#
_entry.id   AF-A0A380DW13-F1
#
_cell.length_a   1.000
_cell.length_b   1.000
_cell.length_c   1.000
_cell.angle_alpha   90.00
_cell.angle_beta   90.00
_cell.angle_gamma   90.00
#
_symmetry.space_group_name_H-M   'P 1'
#
loop_
_entity.id
_entity.type
_entity.pdbx_description
1 polymer ?
#
loop_
_entity_poly.entity_id
_entity_poly.type
_entity_poly.pdbx_seq_one_letter_code
_entity_poly.pdbx_strand_id
1 'polypeptide(L)' 'MLTLAYEKVLEGANIFGGSYIWIEYEDVDRLREFYRKFGFTEIKDHTSENNLKMAILKI' A
#
# COMPACT_ATOMS: atom_id res chain seq x y z
N MET A 1 0.61 -1.02 -15.39
CA MET A 1 0.49 -2.24 -14.56
C MET A 1 0.26 -1.89 -13.10
N LEU A 2 1.20 -1.25 -12.39
CA LEU A 2 1.02 -0.89 -10.96
C LEU A 2 -0.16 0.04 -10.67
N THR A 3 -0.42 1.04 -11.52
CA THR A 3 -1.58 1.94 -11.38
C THR A 3 -2.91 1.17 -11.48
N LEU A 4 -3.01 0.22 -12.41
CA LEU A 4 -4.21 -0.60 -12.60
C LEU A 4 -4.46 -1.50 -11.38
N ALA A 5 -3.40 -2.06 -10.79
CA ALA A 5 -3.50 -2.84 -9.56
C ALA A 5 -4.00 -1.97 -8.39
N TYR A 6 -3.52 -0.73 -8.28
CA TYR A 6 -3.99 0.23 -7.27
C TYR A 6 -5.48 0.59 -7.45
N GLU A 7 -5.90 0.90 -8.68
CA GLU A 7 -7.31 1.22 -8.99
C GLU A 7 -8.25 0.09 -8.58
N LYS A 8 -7.87 -1.17 -8.79
CA LYS A 8 -8.66 -2.33 -8.37
C LYS A 8 -8.78 -2.46 -6.86
N VAL A 9 -7.73 -2.12 -6.11
CA VAL A 9 -7.75 -2.12 -4.65
C VAL A 9 -8.69 -1.03 -4.12
N LEU A 10 -8.67 0.18 -4.71
CA LEU A 10 -9.60 1.25 -4.35
C LEU A 10 -11.06 0.90 -4.68
N GLU A 11 -11.32 0.34 -5.86
CA GLU A 11 -12.65 -0.14 -6.24
C GLU A 11 -13.18 -1.15 -5.22
N GLY A 12 -12.35 -2.11 -4.82
CA GLY A 12 -12.70 -3.08 -3.78
C GLY A 12 -13.01 -2.41 -2.44
N ALA A 13 -12.15 -1.50 -1.97
CA ALA A 13 -12.31 -0.91 -0.66
C ALA A 13 -13.58 -0.04 -0.52
N ASN A 14 -13.99 0.65 -1.59
CA ASN A 14 -15.27 1.36 -1.65
C ASN A 14 -16.49 0.44 -1.51
N ILE A 15 -16.35 -0.85 -1.84
CA ILE A 15 -17.42 -1.86 -1.72
C ILE A 15 -17.45 -2.45 -0.30
N PHE A 16 -16.30 -2.68 0.31
CA PHE A 16 -16.19 -3.38 1.60
C PHE A 16 -16.35 -2.46 2.83
N GLY A 17 -16.44 -1.14 2.66
CA GLY A 17 -16.68 -0.19 3.75
C GLY A 17 -15.52 -0.06 4.76
N GLY A 18 -14.33 -0.52 4.40
CA GLY A 18 -13.14 -0.44 5.24
C GLY A 18 -12.54 0.96 5.24
N SER A 19 -12.11 1.45 6.41
CA SER A 19 -11.45 2.76 6.53
C SER A 19 -9.96 2.75 6.17
N TYR A 20 -9.38 1.56 5.94
CA TYR A 20 -7.95 1.39 5.73
C TYR A 20 -7.63 0.27 4.73
N ILE A 21 -6.63 0.51 3.90
CA ILE A 21 -5.96 -0.49 3.06
C ILE A 21 -4.55 -0.67 3.61
N TRP A 22 -4.11 -1.91 3.81
CA TRP A 22 -2.71 -2.24 4.08
C TRP A 22 -2.10 -2.98 2.89
N ILE A 23 -0.81 -2.77 2.66
CA ILE A 23 -0.05 -3.45 1.61
C ILE A 23 1.35 -3.83 2.11
N GLU A 24 1.92 -4.87 1.51
CA GLU A 24 3.33 -5.25 1.66
C GLU A 24 4.06 -5.03 0.33
N TYR A 25 5.31 -4.58 0.37
CA TYR A 25 6.14 -4.38 -0.81
C TYR A 25 7.64 -4.58 -0.55
N GLU A 26 8.38 -4.92 -1.59
CA GLU A 26 9.84 -5.06 -1.53
C GLU A 26 10.51 -3.71 -1.23
N ASP A 27 11.55 -3.71 -0.40
CA ASP A 27 12.24 -2.49 0.01
C ASP A 27 13.13 -1.91 -1.11
N VAL A 28 12.49 -1.36 -2.13
CA VAL A 28 13.12 -0.69 -3.27
C VAL A 28 12.50 0.69 -3.48
N ASP A 29 13.36 1.68 -3.77
CA ASP A 29 12.96 3.09 -3.84
C ASP A 29 11.79 3.33 -4.79
N ARG A 30 11.76 2.60 -5.92
CA ARG A 30 10.66 2.69 -6.90
C ARG A 30 9.29 2.39 -6.28
N LEU A 31 9.19 1.35 -5.45
CA LEU A 31 7.92 0.95 -4.83
C LEU A 31 7.57 1.88 -3.67
N ARG A 32 8.55 2.25 -2.85
CA ARG A 32 8.37 3.23 -1.77
C ARG A 32 7.82 4.55 -2.32
N GLU A 33 8.43 5.09 -3.38
CA GLU A 33 7.94 6.31 -4.02
C GLU A 33 6.58 6.15 -4.68
N PHE A 34 6.33 5.00 -5.32
CA PHE A 34 5.06 4.71 -5.95
C PHE A 34 3.93 4.76 -4.93
N TYR A 35 4.01 3.98 -3.85
CA TYR A 35 2.95 3.94 -2.85
C TYR A 35 2.78 5.27 -2.11
N ARG A 36 3.88 5.99 -1.83
CA ARG A 36 3.82 7.34 -1.27
C ARG A 36 3.05 8.31 -2.19
N LYS A 37 3.25 8.25 -3.52
CA LYS A 37 2.51 9.08 -4.49
C LYS A 37 1.00 8.80 -4.48
N PHE A 38 0.60 7.58 -4.13
CA PHE A 38 -0.81 7.17 -4.02
C PHE A 38 -1.42 7.35 -2.62
N GLY A 39 -0.74 8.10 -1.74
CA GLY A 39 -1.25 8.47 -0.41
C GLY A 39 -0.99 7.45 0.69
N PHE A 40 -0.28 6.35 0.40
CA PHE A 40 0.12 5.42 1.45
C PHE A 40 1.20 6.02 2.34
N THR A 41 1.14 5.68 3.62
CA THR A 41 2.15 6.00 4.63
C THR A 41 2.86 4.71 5.05
N GLU A 42 4.18 4.64 4.85
CA GLU A 42 5.00 3.52 5.31
C GLU A 42 4.98 3.45 6.84
N ILE A 43 4.81 2.24 7.38
CA ILE A 43 4.91 1.96 8.81
C ILE A 43 6.39 1.87 9.14
N LYS A 44 6.90 2.92 9.80
CA LYS A 44 8.31 3.02 10.17
C LYS A 44 8.71 1.89 11.12
N ASP A 45 9.97 1.48 10.99
CA ASP A 45 10.62 0.49 11.85
C ASP A 45 9.89 -0.87 11.91
N HIS A 46 9.07 -1.14 10.90
CA HIS A 46 8.35 -2.39 10.75
C HIS A 46 8.70 -3.07 9.42
N THR A 47 8.92 -4.37 9.50
CA THR A 47 9.17 -5.25 8.37
C THR A 47 8.35 -6.52 8.63
N SER A 48 7.63 -7.02 7.62
CA SER A 48 6.82 -8.23 7.76
C SER A 48 7.71 -9.47 7.92
N GLU A 49 7.10 -10.60 8.31
CA GLU A 49 7.80 -11.89 8.43
C GLU A 49 8.51 -12.32 7.14
N ASN A 50 8.08 -11.80 5.99
CA ASN A 50 8.64 -12.09 4.68
C ASN A 50 9.72 -11.08 4.24
N ASN A 51 10.24 -10.25 5.15
CA ASN A 51 11.20 -9.17 4.85
C ASN A 51 10.65 -8.05 3.94
N LEU A 52 9.33 -7.81 3.95
CA LEU A 52 8.70 -6.75 3.16
C LEU A 52 8.40 -5.51 4.01
N LYS A 53 8.42 -4.33 3.37
CA LYS A 53 7.92 -3.10 3.98
C LYS A 53 6.40 -3.05 3.95
N MET A 54 5.83 -2.35 4.91
CA MET A 54 4.39 -2.21 5.03
C MET A 54 3.98 -0.75 4.91
N ALA A 55 2.88 -0.49 4.22
CA ALA A 55 2.27 0.83 4.19
C ALA A 55 0.75 0.76 4.30
N ILE A 56 0.17 1.82 4.85
CA ILE A 56 -1.26 1.97 5.09
C ILE A 56 -1.80 3.19 4.34
N LEU A 57 -2.97 3.04 3.73
CA LEU A 57 -3.76 4.12 3.17
C LEU A 57 -5.07 4.20 3.95
N LYS A 58 -5.42 5.39 4.42
CA LYS A 58 -6.74 5.68 4.98
C LYS A 58 -7.64 6.18 3.84
N ILE A 59 -8.84 5.60 3.73
CA ILE A 59 -9.87 6.00 2.76
C ILE A 59 -10.81 7.02 3.40
#